data_AF-A0A0F9GH29-F1
#
_entry.id   AF-A0A0F9GH29-F1
#
_cell.length_a   1.000
_cell.length_b   1.000
_cell.length_c   1.000
_cell.angle_alpha   90.00
_cell.angle_beta   90.00
_cell.angle_gamma   90.00
#
_symmetry.space_group_name_H-M   'P 1'
#
loop_
_entity.id
_entity.type
_entity.pdbx_description
1 polymer ?
#
loop_
_entity_poly.entity_id
_entity_poly.type
_entity_poly.pdbx_seq_one_letter_code
_entity_poly.pdbx_strand_id
1 'polypeptide(L)' 'MNNAEETKQEFIEDIFSEVCNVPEYSSFYLNTFNIIAKLSLQNKAKEERLFDTGDWTDEGQREALITKVKDFLLKYIK' A
#
# COMPACT_ATOMS: atom_id res chain seq x y z
N MET A 1 -23.54 0.62 15.85
CA MET A 1 -22.50 -0.40 15.59
C MET A 1 -21.60 0.16 14.52
N ASN A 2 -20.29 0.21 14.80
CA ASN A 2 -19.14 0.24 13.88
C ASN A 2 -18.78 1.45 12.98
N ASN A 3 -18.94 2.70 13.43
CA ASN A 3 -18.35 3.85 12.70
C ASN A 3 -16.82 3.76 12.52
N ALA A 4 -16.08 3.18 13.48
CA ALA A 4 -14.61 3.15 13.42
C ALA A 4 -14.04 2.18 12.36
N GLU A 5 -14.78 1.14 12.00
CA GLU A 5 -14.36 0.20 10.95
C GLU A 5 -14.67 0.74 9.55
N GLU A 6 -15.82 1.43 9.39
CA GLU A 6 -16.16 2.13 8.14
C GLU A 6 -15.18 3.28 7.84
N THR A 7 -14.88 4.14 8.83
CA THR A 7 -13.92 5.25 8.64
C THR A 7 -12.51 4.76 8.31
N LYS A 8 -12.12 3.58 8.80
CA LYS A 8 -10.85 2.96 8.44
C LYS A 8 -10.82 2.47 7.01
N GLN A 9 -11.88 1.77 6.60
CA GLN A 9 -11.94 1.22 5.26
C GLN A 9 -11.92 2.36 4.24
N GLU A 10 -12.66 3.44 4.51
CA GLU A 10 -12.60 4.70 3.75
C GLU A 10 -11.18 5.29 3.74
N PHE A 11 -10.51 5.38 4.90
CA PHE A 11 -9.14 5.89 4.98
C PHE A 11 -8.13 5.04 4.19
N ILE A 12 -8.28 3.71 4.21
CA ILE A 12 -7.45 2.79 3.45
C ILE A 12 -7.75 2.92 1.96
N GLU A 13 -9.00 3.04 1.57
CA GLU A 13 -9.42 3.25 0.17
C GLU A 13 -8.91 4.59 -0.39
N ASP A 14 -8.96 5.66 0.40
CA ASP A 14 -8.41 6.97 0.04
C ASP A 14 -6.89 6.90 -0.17
N ILE A 15 -6.17 6.28 0.77
CA ILE A 15 -4.72 6.02 0.64
C ILE A 15 -4.43 5.19 -0.62
N PHE A 16 -5.24 4.17 -0.89
CA PHE A 16 -5.02 3.26 -1.99
C PHE A 16 -5.30 3.92 -3.34
N SER A 17 -6.31 4.77 -3.42
CA SER A 17 -6.62 5.63 -4.55
C SER A 17 -5.44 6.54 -4.90
N GLU A 18 -4.82 7.16 -3.89
CA GLU A 18 -3.64 8.04 -4.05
C GLU A 18 -2.42 7.27 -4.56
N VAL A 19 -2.24 6.03 -4.12
CA VAL A 19 -1.09 5.19 -4.46
C VAL A 19 -1.23 4.51 -5.82
N CYS A 20 -2.43 4.08 -6.22
CA CYS A 20 -2.61 3.21 -7.40
C CYS A 20 -2.75 3.97 -8.73
N ASN A 21 -2.96 5.28 -8.70
CA ASN A 21 -3.17 6.08 -9.92
C ASN A 21 -1.88 6.63 -10.54
N VAL A 22 -0.71 6.13 -10.15
CA VAL A 22 0.58 6.61 -10.66
C VAL A 22 1.17 5.66 -11.72
N PRO A 23 1.53 6.17 -12.91
CA PRO A 23 2.03 5.34 -14.00
C PRO A 23 3.47 4.83 -13.76
N GLU A 24 4.25 5.56 -12.97
CA GLU A 24 5.68 5.29 -12.75
C GLU A 24 5.93 4.56 -11.42
N TYR A 25 6.76 3.51 -11.46
CA TYR A 25 7.15 2.76 -10.27
C TYR A 25 7.79 3.63 -9.19
N SER A 26 8.66 4.57 -9.58
CA SER A 26 9.35 5.48 -8.66
C SER A 26 8.35 6.31 -7.85
N SER A 27 7.33 6.84 -8.53
CA SER A 27 6.25 7.62 -7.92
C SER A 27 5.38 6.73 -7.01
N PHE A 28 5.04 5.51 -7.45
CA PHE A 28 4.34 4.52 -6.64
C PHE A 28 5.10 4.23 -5.35
N TYR A 29 6.35 3.77 -5.48
CA TYR A 29 7.20 3.37 -4.39
C TYR A 29 7.35 4.50 -3.37
N LEU A 30 7.64 5.73 -3.84
CA LEU A 30 7.84 6.88 -2.96
C LEU A 30 6.56 7.21 -2.19
N ASN A 31 5.40 7.24 -2.87
CA ASN A 31 4.12 7.53 -2.23
C ASN A 31 3.75 6.46 -1.20
N THR A 32 3.81 5.18 -1.59
CA THR A 32 3.51 4.06 -0.69
C THR A 32 4.46 4.05 0.52
N PHE A 33 5.76 4.24 0.30
CA PHE A 33 6.75 4.25 1.37
C PHE A 33 6.51 5.42 2.34
N ASN A 34 6.18 6.60 1.83
CA ASN A 34 5.85 7.76 2.67
C ASN A 34 4.62 7.52 3.55
N ILE A 35 3.58 6.89 3.01
CA ILE A 35 2.39 6.51 3.79
C ILE A 35 2.75 5.49 4.87
N ILE A 36 3.47 4.44 4.50
CA ILE A 36 3.92 3.40 5.44
C ILE A 36 4.79 4.01 6.56
N ALA A 37 5.67 4.95 6.22
CA ALA A 37 6.52 5.65 7.18
C ALA A 37 5.69 6.57 8.11
N LYS A 38 4.70 7.30 7.57
CA LYS A 38 3.75 8.10 8.38
C LYS A 38 3.00 7.23 9.40
N LEU A 39 2.69 5.99 9.03
CA LEU A 39 2.04 5.00 9.90
C LEU A 39 3.01 4.26 10.83
N SER A 40 4.32 4.58 10.80
CA SER A 40 5.37 3.89 11.56
C SER A 40 5.49 2.38 11.24
N LEU A 41 5.12 1.98 10.02
CA LEU A 41 5.10 0.59 9.56
C LEU A 41 6.31 0.21 8.69
N GLN A 42 7.28 1.09 8.49
CA GLN A 42 8.42 0.89 7.60
C GLN A 42 9.27 -0.34 7.95
N ASN A 43 9.43 -0.65 9.24
CA ASN A 43 10.15 -1.85 9.67
C ASN A 43 9.37 -3.13 9.32
N LYS A 44 8.03 -3.11 9.47
CA LYS A 44 7.15 -4.23 9.11
C LYS A 44 7.12 -4.45 7.60
N ALA A 45 7.04 -3.38 6.82
CA ALA A 45 7.12 -3.46 5.36
C ALA A 45 8.45 -4.07 4.89
N LYS A 46 9.56 -3.75 5.57
CA LYS A 46 10.87 -4.36 5.30
C LYS A 46 10.92 -5.85 5.69
N GLU A 47 10.40 -6.20 6.86
CA GLU A 47 10.32 -7.60 7.32
C GLU A 47 9.52 -8.48 6.33
N GLU A 48 8.41 -7.96 5.79
CA GLU A 48 7.57 -8.66 4.81
C GLU A 48 8.04 -8.50 3.36
N ARG A 49 9.16 -7.81 3.14
CA ARG A 49 9.72 -7.52 1.82
C ARG A 49 8.65 -6.96 0.88
N LEU A 50 7.90 -5.97 1.37
CA LEU A 50 6.68 -5.48 0.72
C LEU A 50 6.92 -5.10 -0.74
N PHE A 51 8.02 -4.38 -0.99
CA PHE A 51 8.43 -3.88 -2.29
C PHE A 51 9.38 -4.80 -3.07
N ASP A 52 9.69 -6.00 -2.57
CA ASP A 52 10.39 -7.01 -3.37
C ASP A 52 9.39 -7.67 -4.32
N THR A 53 9.10 -6.98 -5.42
CA THR A 53 8.30 -7.50 -6.53
C THR A 53 9.07 -7.30 -7.82
N GLY A 54 8.72 -8.08 -8.84
CA GLY A 54 9.46 -8.03 -10.10
C GLY A 54 9.07 -6.84 -10.98
N ASP A 55 9.13 -7.04 -12.29
CA ASP A 55 9.08 -5.97 -13.29
C ASP A 55 7.76 -5.17 -13.23
N TRP A 56 7.83 -3.89 -12.86
CA TRP A 56 6.68 -3.00 -12.82
C TRP A 56 6.02 -2.77 -14.18
N THR A 57 6.76 -2.96 -15.27
CA THR A 57 6.22 -2.83 -16.63
C THR A 57 5.32 -4.01 -17.01
N ASP A 58 5.43 -5.13 -16.30
CA ASP A 58 4.50 -6.25 -16.41
C ASP A 58 3.24 -5.96 -15.59
N GLU A 59 2.10 -5.95 -16.27
CA GLU A 59 0.81 -5.61 -15.67
C GLU A 59 0.42 -6.57 -14.53
N GLY A 60 0.69 -7.87 -14.69
CA GLY A 60 0.38 -8.87 -13.66
C GLY A 60 1.21 -8.67 -12.39
N GLN A 61 2.50 -8.37 -12.53
CA GLN A 61 3.36 -8.08 -11.39
C GLN A 61 3.03 -6.75 -10.71
N ARG A 62 2.63 -5.74 -11.50
CA ARG A 62 2.12 -4.46 -10.98
C ARG A 62 0.85 -4.66 -10.14
N GLU A 63 -0.13 -5.38 -10.66
CA GLU A 63 -1.38 -5.68 -9.93
C GLU A 63 -1.13 -6.51 -8.67
N ALA A 64 -0.20 -7.46 -8.73
CA ALA A 64 0.20 -8.25 -7.57
C ALA A 64 0.84 -7.39 -6.48
N LEU A 65 1.73 -6.46 -6.84
CA LEU A 65 2.34 -5.51 -5.90
C LEU A 65 1.28 -4.60 -5.27
N ILE A 66 0.38 -4.05 -6.09
CA ILE A 66 -0.73 -3.21 -5.63
C ILE A 66 -1.58 -3.96 -4.60
N THR A 67 -2.01 -5.19 -4.91
CA THR A 67 -2.77 -6.05 -4.00
C THR A 67 -2.03 -6.33 -2.70
N LYS A 68 -0.73 -6.65 -2.80
CA LYS A 68 0.12 -6.92 -1.63
C LYS A 68 0.23 -5.71 -0.69
N VAL A 69 0.30 -4.49 -1.24
CA VAL A 69 0.27 -3.25 -0.45
C VAL A 69 -1.08 -3.08 0.24
N LYS A 70 -2.19 -3.40 -0.43
CA LYS A 70 -3.54 -3.32 0.16
C LYS A 70 -3.66 -4.21 1.38
N ASP A 71 -3.27 -5.47 1.21
CA ASP A 71 -3.34 -6.48 2.26
C ASP A 71 -2.45 -6.13 3.45
N PHE A 72 -1.25 -5.58 3.18
CA PHE A 72 -0.36 -5.07 4.21
C PHE A 72 -1.02 -3.95 5.03
N LEU A 73 -1.62 -2.96 4.38
CA LEU A 73 -2.28 -1.86 5.07
C LEU A 73 -3.48 -2.35 5.89
N LEU A 74 -4.33 -3.22 5.33
CA LEU A 74 -5.46 -3.83 6.04
C LEU A 74 -5.03 -4.63 7.26
N LYS A 75 -3.89 -5.35 7.17
CA LYS A 75 -3.36 -6.16 8.26
C LYS A 75 -2.85 -5.33 9.44
N TYR A 76 -2.25 -4.17 9.16
CA TYR A 76 -1.52 -3.39 10.18
C TYR A 76 -2.24 -2.13 10.66
N ILE A 77 -3.23 -1.63 9.91
CA ILE A 77 -4.02 -0.47 10.32
C ILE A 77 -5.18 -0.93 11.23
N LYS A 78 -5.03 -0.65 12.53
CA LYS A 78 -5.90 -1.05 13.64
C LYS A 78 -6.79 0.04 14.18
#